data_AF-C7Q3Y5-F1
#
_entry.id   AF-C7Q3Y5-F1
#
_cell.length_a   1.000
_cell.length_b   1.000
_cell.length_c   1.000
_cell.angle_alpha   90.00
_cell.angle_beta   90.00
_cell.angle_gamma   90.00
#
_symmetry.space_group_name_H-M   'P 1'
#
loop_
_entity.id
_entity.type
_entity.pdbx_description
1 polymer ?
#
loop_
_entity_poly.entity_id
_entity_poly.type
_entity_poly.pdbx_seq_one_letter_code
_entity_poly.pdbx_strand_id
1 'polypeptide(L)'
;MSMPTWLATVLIAAGTSVVARMVPDLTVVSRLDARKARVKAVHDARDRFSNCAITMLTLCGALVAWDIPDDVSDVVRARLEGESERWRGLIDETTVWLIDNSAFYALSWPRNLRVIAGRYATETRGVWLSERTEADKVRLLGDLTAHIQSIYFIRLWRVMARAEALRNVQNAFDALNSPPVPMPLPVVEESP
;
A
#
# COMPACT_ATOMS: atom_id res chain seq x y z
N MET A 1 13.49 55.59 -46.82
CA MET A 1 14.06 55.70 -45.47
C MET A 1 14.70 54.37 -45.11
N SER A 2 16.02 54.28 -45.15
CA SER A 2 16.78 53.08 -44.74
C SER A 2 16.81 53.02 -43.22
N MET A 3 16.38 51.89 -42.65
CA MET A 3 16.51 51.66 -41.20
C MET A 3 18.00 51.67 -40.82
N PRO A 4 18.41 52.34 -39.72
CA PRO A 4 19.79 52.30 -39.26
C PRO A 4 20.20 50.87 -38.89
N THR A 5 21.34 50.41 -39.39
CA THR A 5 21.81 49.02 -39.27
C THR A 5 21.89 48.54 -37.82
N TRP A 6 22.24 49.41 -36.87
CA TRP A 6 22.29 49.08 -35.43
C TRP A 6 20.91 48.74 -34.84
N LEU A 7 19.85 49.39 -35.34
CA LEU A 7 18.47 49.22 -34.88
C LEU A 7 17.92 47.86 -35.35
N ALA A 8 18.29 47.44 -36.56
CA ALA A 8 17.99 46.11 -37.07
C ALA A 8 18.68 45.02 -36.23
N THR A 9 19.94 45.22 -35.83
CA THR A 9 20.68 44.26 -34.98
C THR A 9 20.03 44.09 -33.61
N VAL A 10 19.62 45.20 -32.97
CA VAL A 10 18.95 45.15 -31.66
C VAL A 10 17.61 44.43 -31.74
N LEU A 11 16.81 44.70 -32.79
CA LEU A 11 15.53 44.03 -32.98
C LEU A 11 15.67 42.52 -33.26
N ILE A 12 16.68 42.13 -34.05
CA ILE A 12 16.97 40.72 -34.31
C ILE A 12 17.42 40.04 -33.01
N ALA A 13 18.29 40.66 -32.22
CA ALA A 13 18.75 40.11 -30.95
C ALA A 13 17.61 39.97 -29.93
N ALA A 14 16.77 41.00 -29.80
CA ALA A 14 15.59 40.98 -28.94
C ALA A 14 14.61 39.88 -29.38
N GLY A 15 14.28 39.82 -30.67
CA GLY A 15 13.38 38.81 -31.23
C GLY A 15 13.93 37.39 -31.05
N THR A 16 15.22 37.18 -31.32
CA THR A 16 15.89 35.88 -31.12
C THR A 16 15.87 35.48 -29.65
N SER A 17 16.06 36.42 -28.71
CA SER A 17 16.02 36.13 -27.27
C SER A 17 14.63 35.69 -26.79
N VAL A 18 13.56 36.31 -27.31
CA VAL A 18 12.16 35.96 -26.97
C VAL A 18 11.80 34.58 -27.52
N VAL A 19 12.15 34.32 -28.79
CA VAL A 19 11.91 33.02 -29.45
C VAL A 19 12.72 31.91 -28.76
N ALA A 20 14.00 32.17 -28.45
CA ALA A 20 14.86 31.22 -27.76
C ALA A 20 14.39 30.88 -26.34
N ARG A 21 13.59 31.75 -25.70
CA ARG A 21 13.01 31.50 -24.37
C ARG A 21 11.65 30.81 -24.45
N MET A 22 10.78 31.23 -25.37
CA MET A 22 9.43 30.68 -25.50
C MET A 22 9.36 29.29 -26.13
N VAL A 23 10.21 29.01 -27.12
CA VAL A 23 10.15 27.73 -27.86
C VAL A 23 10.52 26.52 -26.98
N PRO A 24 11.58 26.56 -26.14
CA PRO A 24 11.87 25.48 -25.20
C PRO A 24 10.79 25.31 -24.13
N ASP A 25 10.26 26.41 -23.59
CA ASP A 25 9.21 26.38 -22.56
C ASP A 25 7.90 25.78 -23.08
N LEU A 26 7.53 26.01 -24.35
CA LEU A 26 6.31 25.43 -24.92
C LEU A 26 6.49 23.96 -25.36
N THR A 27 7.67 23.58 -25.83
CA THR A 27 7.85 22.26 -26.50
C THR A 27 8.61 21.24 -25.68
N VAL A 28 9.59 21.66 -24.87
CA VAL A 28 10.42 20.76 -24.06
C VAL A 28 9.81 20.56 -22.69
N VAL A 29 9.35 21.64 -22.04
CA VAL A 29 8.73 21.56 -20.70
C VAL A 29 7.43 20.75 -20.76
N SER A 30 6.57 20.97 -21.76
CA SER A 30 5.33 20.20 -21.93
C SER A 30 5.57 18.69 -22.09
N ARG A 31 6.60 18.29 -22.83
CA ARG A 31 6.99 16.89 -22.98
C ARG A 31 7.59 16.30 -21.71
N LEU A 32 8.41 17.08 -21.00
CA LEU A 32 8.96 16.66 -19.71
C LEU A 32 7.87 16.49 -18.66
N ASP A 33 6.90 17.38 -18.60
CA ASP A 33 5.80 17.31 -17.66
C ASP A 33 4.85 16.16 -17.99
N ALA A 34 4.56 15.91 -19.27
CA ALA A 34 3.84 14.72 -19.70
C ALA A 34 4.60 13.43 -19.32
N ARG A 35 5.94 13.41 -19.46
CA ARG A 35 6.75 12.26 -19.05
C ARG A 35 6.76 12.08 -17.54
N LYS A 36 6.92 13.15 -16.75
CA LYS A 36 6.82 13.11 -15.29
C LYS A 36 5.46 12.58 -14.84
N ALA A 37 4.37 13.06 -15.44
CA ALA A 37 3.01 12.61 -15.15
C ALA A 37 2.85 11.11 -15.42
N ARG A 38 3.38 10.60 -16.55
CA ARG A 38 3.36 9.16 -16.86
C ARG A 38 4.17 8.34 -15.86
N VAL A 39 5.37 8.79 -15.50
CA VAL A 39 6.22 8.10 -14.51
C VAL A 39 5.53 8.09 -13.15
N LYS A 40 4.94 9.21 -12.73
CA LYS A 40 4.17 9.29 -11.49
C LYS A 40 2.98 8.32 -11.49
N ALA A 41 2.19 8.30 -12.57
CA ALA A 41 1.06 7.37 -12.68
C ALA A 41 1.49 5.90 -12.59
N VAL A 42 2.65 5.54 -13.15
CA VAL A 42 3.24 4.20 -13.02
C VAL A 42 3.57 3.89 -11.55
N HIS A 43 4.16 4.84 -10.82
CA HIS A 43 4.45 4.65 -9.39
C HIS A 43 3.17 4.57 -8.55
N ASP A 44 2.22 5.48 -8.75
CA ASP A 44 0.94 5.49 -8.04
C ASP A 44 0.18 4.16 -8.24
N ALA A 45 0.21 3.60 -9.46
CA ALA A 45 -0.40 2.31 -9.75
C ALA A 45 0.28 1.15 -9.01
N ARG A 46 1.61 1.15 -8.95
CA ARG A 46 2.39 0.14 -8.21
C ARG A 46 2.19 0.25 -6.70
N ASP A 47 2.16 1.47 -6.17
CA ASP A 47 1.94 1.72 -4.76
C ASP A 47 0.53 1.30 -4.34
N ARG A 48 -0.47 1.59 -5.18
CA ARG A 48 -1.83 1.12 -4.93
C ARG A 48 -1.93 -0.41 -4.95
N PHE A 49 -1.28 -1.07 -5.92
CA PHE A 49 -1.20 -2.53 -5.96
C PHE A 49 -0.47 -3.11 -4.73
N SER A 50 0.64 -2.49 -4.31
CA SER A 50 1.36 -2.84 -3.09
C SER A 50 0.47 -2.73 -1.85
N ASN A 51 -0.29 -1.64 -1.74
CA ASN A 51 -1.20 -1.42 -0.62
C ASN A 51 -2.29 -2.50 -0.58
N CYS A 52 -2.88 -2.88 -1.72
CA CYS A 52 -3.83 -3.99 -1.75
C CYS A 52 -3.22 -5.31 -1.28
N ALA A 53 -1.98 -5.62 -1.70
CA ALA A 53 -1.29 -6.83 -1.24
C ALA A 53 -1.01 -6.80 0.28
N ILE A 54 -0.57 -5.66 0.82
CA ILE A 54 -0.34 -5.50 2.26
C ILE A 54 -1.66 -5.60 3.03
N THR A 55 -2.71 -4.92 2.58
CA THR A 55 -4.05 -5.01 3.18
C THR A 55 -4.53 -6.46 3.20
N MET A 56 -4.42 -7.19 2.09
CA MET A 56 -4.81 -8.60 2.02
C MET A 56 -4.02 -9.45 3.03
N LEU A 57 -2.69 -9.28 3.11
CA LEU A 57 -1.86 -10.01 4.08
C LEU A 57 -2.22 -9.69 5.53
N THR A 58 -2.44 -8.41 5.84
CA THR A 58 -2.82 -7.98 7.18
C THR A 58 -4.18 -8.54 7.59
N LEU A 59 -5.18 -8.45 6.70
CA LEU A 59 -6.53 -8.95 7.00
C LEU A 59 -6.56 -10.48 7.08
N CYS A 60 -5.86 -11.18 6.18
CA CYS A 60 -5.77 -12.63 6.24
C CYS A 60 -5.04 -13.09 7.50
N GLY A 61 -3.92 -12.45 7.85
CA GLY A 61 -3.20 -12.75 9.08
C GLY A 61 -4.04 -12.49 10.34
N ALA A 62 -4.79 -11.39 10.35
CA ALA A 62 -5.71 -11.07 11.44
C ALA A 62 -6.80 -12.14 11.59
N LEU A 63 -7.43 -12.56 10.48
CA LEU A 63 -8.47 -13.60 10.49
C LEU A 63 -7.94 -14.99 10.87
N VAL A 64 -6.69 -15.33 10.52
CA VAL A 64 -6.06 -16.60 10.94
C VAL A 64 -5.76 -16.60 12.43
N ALA A 65 -5.32 -15.47 12.98
CA ALA A 65 -5.02 -15.33 14.41
C ALA A 65 -6.27 -14.98 15.25
N TRP A 66 -7.43 -14.81 14.61
CA TRP A 66 -8.64 -14.37 15.29
C TRP A 66 -9.26 -15.53 16.07
N ASP A 67 -9.24 -15.39 17.39
CA ASP A 67 -9.93 -16.29 18.30
C ASP A 67 -10.73 -15.45 19.29
N ILE A 68 -11.98 -15.83 19.55
CA ILE A 68 -12.87 -15.10 20.45
C ILE A 68 -12.92 -15.87 21.77
N PRO A 69 -12.39 -15.30 22.88
CA PRO A 69 -12.36 -16.01 24.15
C PRO A 69 -13.76 -16.42 24.63
N ASP A 70 -13.88 -17.57 25.28
CA ASP A 70 -15.17 -18.09 25.75
C ASP A 70 -15.75 -17.28 26.92
N ASP A 71 -14.92 -16.57 27.67
CA ASP A 71 -15.26 -15.86 28.90
C ASP A 71 -15.74 -14.40 28.70
N VAL A 72 -15.85 -13.95 27.44
CA VAL A 72 -16.34 -12.59 27.15
C VAL A 72 -17.87 -12.51 27.18
N SER A 73 -18.40 -11.36 27.62
CA SER A 73 -19.83 -11.07 27.54
C SER A 73 -20.37 -11.13 26.11
N ASP A 74 -21.66 -11.45 25.94
CA ASP A 74 -22.33 -11.52 24.63
C ASP A 74 -22.21 -10.23 23.82
N VAL A 75 -22.23 -9.07 24.48
CA VAL A 75 -22.07 -7.77 23.83
C VAL A 75 -20.68 -7.63 23.21
N VAL A 76 -19.64 -8.10 23.91
CA VAL A 76 -18.26 -8.06 23.41
C VAL A 76 -18.08 -9.10 22.29
N ARG A 77 -18.63 -10.31 22.45
CA ARG A 77 -18.64 -11.35 21.42
C ARG A 77 -19.23 -10.85 20.11
N ALA A 78 -20.42 -10.24 20.15
CA ALA A 78 -21.06 -9.68 18.97
C ALA A 78 -20.23 -8.57 18.29
N ARG A 79 -19.51 -7.75 19.06
CA ARG A 79 -18.59 -6.73 18.50
C ARG A 79 -17.39 -7.36 17.82
N LEU A 80 -16.81 -8.42 18.41
CA LEU A 80 -15.67 -9.14 17.83
C LEU A 80 -16.08 -9.88 16.55
N GLU A 81 -17.27 -10.47 16.51
CA GLU A 81 -17.83 -11.06 15.29
C GLU A 81 -18.06 -10.01 14.20
N GLY A 82 -18.60 -8.85 14.57
CA GLY A 82 -18.77 -7.73 13.63
C GLY A 82 -17.45 -7.22 13.06
N GLU A 83 -16.37 -7.24 13.85
CA GLU A 83 -15.04 -6.85 13.39
C GLU A 83 -14.45 -7.89 12.41
N SER A 84 -14.63 -9.18 12.70
CA SER A 84 -14.27 -10.26 11.76
C SER A 84 -15.00 -10.11 10.43
N GLU A 85 -16.30 -9.82 10.46
CA GLU A 85 -17.11 -9.60 9.26
C GLU A 85 -16.66 -8.35 8.49
N ARG A 86 -16.33 -7.27 9.20
CA ARG A 86 -15.74 -6.07 8.58
C ARG A 86 -14.46 -6.39 7.81
N TRP A 87 -13.58 -7.23 8.37
CA TRP A 87 -12.35 -7.63 7.69
C TRP A 87 -12.62 -8.45 6.44
N ARG A 88 -13.60 -9.35 6.46
CA ARG A 88 -14.04 -10.09 5.27
C ARG A 88 -14.58 -9.16 4.20
N GLY A 89 -15.40 -8.18 4.59
CA GLY A 89 -15.87 -7.13 3.68
C GLY A 89 -14.73 -6.37 3.00
N LEU A 90 -13.69 -6.00 3.76
CA LEU A 90 -12.50 -5.34 3.20
C LEU A 90 -11.69 -6.26 2.27
N ILE A 91 -11.64 -7.57 2.53
CA ILE A 91 -11.04 -8.54 1.60
C ILE A 91 -11.85 -8.56 0.30
N ASP A 92 -13.18 -8.64 0.38
CA ASP A 92 -14.06 -8.61 -0.79
C ASP A 92 -13.79 -7.36 -1.65
N GLU A 93 -13.87 -6.17 -1.05
CA GLU A 93 -13.60 -4.89 -1.71
C GLU A 93 -12.21 -4.87 -2.36
N THR A 94 -11.20 -5.40 -1.66
CA THR A 94 -9.83 -5.45 -2.18
C THR A 94 -9.72 -6.37 -3.40
N THR A 95 -10.37 -7.55 -3.39
CA THR A 95 -10.38 -8.46 -4.54
C THR A 95 -11.12 -7.88 -5.74
N VAL A 96 -12.24 -7.18 -5.51
CA VAL A 96 -13.00 -6.45 -6.54
C VAL A 96 -12.11 -5.38 -7.17
N TRP A 97 -11.47 -4.55 -6.34
CA TRP A 97 -10.59 -3.51 -6.84
C TRP A 97 -9.44 -4.09 -7.68
N LEU A 98 -8.82 -5.19 -7.24
CA LEU A 98 -7.72 -5.85 -7.95
C LEU A 98 -8.17 -6.31 -9.35
N ILE A 99 -9.31 -6.99 -9.47
CA ILE A 99 -9.76 -7.49 -10.77
C ILE A 99 -10.16 -6.35 -11.71
N ASP A 100 -10.93 -5.37 -11.22
CA ASP A 100 -11.46 -4.26 -12.01
C ASP A 100 -10.37 -3.31 -12.49
N ASN A 101 -9.28 -3.18 -11.72
CA ASN A 101 -8.18 -2.27 -12.01
C ASN A 101 -6.92 -3.01 -12.52
N SER A 102 -7.05 -4.29 -12.87
CA SER A 102 -5.92 -5.13 -13.30
C SER A 102 -5.10 -4.53 -14.45
N ALA A 103 -5.76 -3.95 -15.46
CA ALA A 103 -5.08 -3.28 -16.56
C ALA A 103 -4.26 -2.05 -16.10
N PHE A 104 -4.79 -1.28 -15.14
CA PHE A 104 -4.17 -0.05 -14.65
C PHE A 104 -2.79 -0.33 -14.01
N TYR A 105 -2.71 -1.31 -13.10
CA TYR A 105 -1.45 -1.62 -12.43
C TYR A 105 -0.59 -2.64 -13.18
N ALA A 106 -1.16 -3.59 -13.93
CA ALA A 106 -0.36 -4.60 -14.63
C ALA A 106 0.46 -3.99 -15.78
N LEU A 107 -0.07 -2.96 -16.46
CA LEU A 107 0.66 -2.23 -17.51
C LEU A 107 1.87 -1.47 -16.97
N SER A 108 1.92 -1.20 -15.66
CA SER A 108 3.07 -0.57 -15.00
C SER A 108 4.32 -1.48 -14.99
N TRP A 109 4.18 -2.77 -15.30
CA TRP A 109 5.27 -3.77 -15.26
C TRP A 109 5.65 -4.31 -16.66
N PRO A 110 6.87 -4.86 -16.81
CA PRO A 110 7.27 -5.58 -18.02
C PRO A 110 6.40 -6.83 -18.26
N ARG A 111 6.42 -7.35 -19.49
CA ARG A 111 5.46 -8.37 -19.98
C ARG A 111 5.32 -9.59 -19.06
N ASN A 112 6.42 -10.16 -18.58
CA ASN A 112 6.42 -11.34 -17.73
C ASN A 112 5.71 -11.09 -16.39
N LEU A 113 6.02 -9.97 -15.73
CA LEU A 113 5.38 -9.57 -14.48
C LEU A 113 3.91 -9.17 -14.71
N ARG A 114 3.61 -8.44 -15.79
CA ARG A 114 2.24 -8.09 -16.15
C ARG A 114 1.28 -9.28 -16.18
N VAL A 115 1.72 -10.41 -16.77
CA VAL A 115 0.91 -11.64 -16.82
C VAL A 115 0.65 -12.18 -15.41
N ILE A 116 1.66 -12.18 -14.54
CA ILE A 116 1.53 -12.62 -13.15
C ILE A 116 0.58 -11.71 -12.38
N ALA A 117 0.70 -10.38 -12.53
CA ALA A 117 -0.15 -9.40 -11.85
C ALA A 117 -1.63 -9.54 -12.25
N GLY A 118 -1.90 -9.78 -13.55
CA GLY A 118 -3.24 -10.06 -14.04
C GLY A 118 -3.79 -11.38 -13.51
N ARG A 119 -2.99 -12.45 -13.56
CA ARG A 119 -3.39 -13.76 -13.02
C ARG A 119 -3.70 -13.69 -11.54
N TYR A 120 -2.86 -13.02 -10.74
CA TYR A 120 -3.11 -12.81 -9.33
C TYR A 120 -4.48 -12.15 -9.07
N ALA A 121 -4.86 -11.15 -9.86
CA ALA A 121 -6.17 -10.49 -9.75
C ALA A 121 -7.33 -11.49 -9.95
N THR A 122 -7.23 -12.30 -11.01
CA THR A 122 -8.27 -13.29 -11.33
C THR A 122 -8.35 -14.41 -10.29
N GLU A 123 -7.20 -14.94 -9.86
CA GLU A 123 -7.15 -16.05 -8.90
C GLU A 123 -7.61 -15.62 -7.51
N THR A 124 -7.23 -14.42 -7.04
CA THR A 124 -7.70 -13.90 -5.74
C THR A 124 -9.20 -13.70 -5.73
N ARG A 125 -9.78 -13.10 -6.78
CA ARG A 125 -11.22 -12.96 -6.89
C ARG A 125 -11.92 -14.33 -6.99
N GLY A 126 -11.35 -15.25 -7.77
CA GLY A 126 -11.88 -16.60 -7.94
C GLY A 126 -11.87 -17.42 -6.65
N VAL A 127 -10.81 -17.32 -5.84
CA VAL A 127 -10.75 -17.94 -4.51
C VAL A 127 -11.82 -17.36 -3.59
N TRP A 128 -11.95 -16.05 -3.54
CA TRP A 128 -12.93 -15.40 -2.65
C TRP A 128 -14.38 -15.75 -2.98
N LEU A 129 -14.72 -15.82 -4.27
CA LEU A 129 -16.05 -16.21 -4.75
C LEU A 129 -16.35 -17.72 -4.68
N SER A 130 -15.35 -18.56 -4.42
CA SER A 130 -15.54 -20.01 -4.45
C SER A 130 -16.33 -20.54 -3.25
N GLU A 131 -16.87 -21.75 -3.38
CA GLU A 131 -17.58 -22.48 -2.30
C GLU A 131 -16.64 -23.06 -1.22
N ARG A 132 -15.37 -22.65 -1.19
CA ARG A 132 -14.40 -23.09 -0.18
C ARG A 132 -14.81 -22.59 1.21
N THR A 133 -14.32 -23.25 2.25
CA THR A 133 -14.46 -22.75 3.62
C THR A 133 -13.78 -21.39 3.76
N GLU A 134 -14.31 -20.53 4.63
CA GLU A 134 -13.72 -19.20 4.87
C GLU A 134 -12.26 -19.29 5.34
N ALA A 135 -11.95 -20.27 6.21
CA ALA A 135 -10.60 -20.53 6.66
C ALA A 135 -9.65 -20.89 5.48
N ASP A 136 -10.11 -21.73 4.55
CA ASP A 136 -9.31 -22.08 3.37
C ASP A 136 -9.12 -20.91 2.42
N LYS A 137 -10.16 -20.10 2.20
CA LYS A 137 -10.04 -18.87 1.38
C LYS A 137 -8.97 -17.95 1.96
N VAL A 138 -9.07 -17.64 3.25
CA VAL A 138 -8.13 -16.76 3.96
C VAL A 138 -6.71 -17.28 3.87
N ARG A 139 -6.49 -18.59 4.14
CA ARG A 139 -5.16 -19.20 4.05
C ARG A 139 -4.59 -19.11 2.64
N LEU A 140 -5.35 -19.53 1.62
CA LEU A 140 -4.90 -19.51 0.22
C LEU A 140 -4.61 -18.09 -0.27
N LEU A 141 -5.45 -17.12 0.08
CA LEU A 141 -5.23 -15.72 -0.26
C LEU A 141 -4.00 -15.16 0.43
N GLY A 142 -3.82 -15.44 1.72
CA GLY A 142 -2.62 -15.05 2.47
C GLY A 142 -1.35 -15.59 1.83
N ASP A 143 -1.30 -16.89 1.57
CA ASP A 143 -0.16 -17.57 0.96
C ASP A 143 0.13 -17.01 -0.44
N LEU A 144 -0.87 -16.94 -1.32
CA LEU A 144 -0.70 -16.41 -2.67
C LEU A 144 -0.19 -14.96 -2.64
N THR A 145 -0.75 -14.13 -1.76
CA THR A 145 -0.36 -12.73 -1.65
C THR A 145 1.06 -12.57 -1.11
N ALA A 146 1.51 -13.43 -0.19
CA ALA A 146 2.86 -13.39 0.34
C ALA A 146 3.91 -13.60 -0.77
N HIS A 147 3.64 -14.55 -1.69
CA HIS A 147 4.49 -14.77 -2.86
C HIS A 147 4.50 -13.56 -3.79
N ILE A 148 3.36 -12.91 -4.00
CA ILE A 148 3.27 -11.67 -4.79
C ILE A 148 4.06 -10.54 -4.15
N GLN A 149 3.96 -10.36 -2.82
CA GLN A 149 4.74 -9.36 -2.09
C GLN A 149 6.25 -9.59 -2.31
N SER A 150 6.68 -10.85 -2.25
CA SER A 150 8.07 -11.25 -2.52
C SER A 150 8.54 -10.93 -3.93
N ILE A 151 7.73 -11.25 -4.94
CA ILE A 151 8.08 -11.03 -6.36
C ILE A 151 8.21 -9.53 -6.69
N TYR A 152 7.35 -8.68 -6.14
CA TYR A 152 7.23 -7.29 -6.56
C TYR A 152 7.89 -6.26 -5.63
N PHE A 153 7.97 -6.53 -4.33
CA PHE A 153 8.14 -5.46 -3.33
C PHE A 153 9.17 -5.74 -2.24
N ILE A 154 9.69 -6.97 -2.13
CA ILE A 154 10.79 -7.22 -1.18
C ILE A 154 12.08 -6.59 -1.70
N ARG A 155 12.58 -5.62 -0.93
CA ARG A 155 13.96 -5.13 -1.01
C ARG A 155 14.72 -5.85 0.11
N LEU A 156 15.51 -6.87 -0.23
CA LEU A 156 16.16 -7.81 0.71
C LEU A 156 16.80 -7.16 1.97
N TRP A 157 17.37 -5.96 1.87
CA TRP A 157 17.95 -5.24 3.01
C TRP A 157 16.94 -4.76 4.08
N ARG A 158 15.67 -4.54 3.71
CA ARG A 158 14.59 -4.17 4.67
C ARG A 158 14.11 -5.34 5.52
N VAL A 159 14.35 -6.57 5.09
CA VAL A 159 14.00 -7.78 5.86
C VAL A 159 14.89 -7.90 7.09
N MET A 160 16.19 -7.58 6.94
CA MET A 160 17.15 -7.62 8.06
C MET A 160 16.89 -6.52 9.09
N ALA A 161 16.57 -5.30 8.65
CA ALA A 161 16.27 -4.18 9.55
C ALA A 161 14.97 -4.37 10.36
N ARG A 162 14.06 -5.25 9.93
CA ARG A 162 12.77 -5.52 10.60
C ARG A 162 12.88 -6.47 11.79
N ALA A 163 13.88 -7.34 11.83
CA ALA A 163 13.99 -8.36 12.88
C ALA A 163 14.17 -7.74 14.29
N GLU A 164 14.90 -6.63 14.37
CA GLU A 164 15.13 -5.93 15.64
C GLU A 164 13.91 -5.13 16.10
N ALA A 165 13.21 -4.48 15.17
CA ALA A 165 11.95 -3.79 15.45
C ALA A 165 10.82 -4.75 15.87
N LEU A 166 10.77 -5.95 15.26
CA LEU A 166 9.79 -6.99 15.60
C LEU A 166 9.92 -7.47 17.05
N ARG A 167 11.14 -7.68 17.54
CA ARG A 167 11.38 -8.05 18.95
C ARG A 167 10.88 -6.98 19.92
N ASN A 168 11.15 -5.71 19.63
CA ASN A 168 10.73 -4.61 20.49
C ASN A 168 9.20 -4.46 20.54
N VAL A 169 8.52 -4.71 19.41
CA VAL A 169 7.05 -4.66 19.34
C VAL A 169 6.40 -5.86 20.05
N GLN A 170 6.97 -7.07 19.91
CA GLN A 170 6.48 -8.26 20.64
C GLN A 170 6.55 -8.04 22.16
N ASN A 171 7.70 -7.53 22.65
CA ASN A 171 7.85 -7.20 24.06
C ASN A 171 6.82 -6.16 24.55
N ALA A 172 6.44 -5.20 23.69
CA ALA A 172 5.41 -4.21 24.03
C ALA A 172 3.99 -4.81 24.05
N PHE A 173 3.68 -5.76 23.16
CA PHE A 173 2.41 -6.47 23.19
C PHE A 173 2.27 -7.37 24.42
N ASP A 174 3.34 -8.06 24.81
CA ASP A 174 3.36 -8.91 26.01
C ASP A 174 3.15 -8.08 27.29
N ALA A 175 3.68 -6.85 27.33
CA ALA A 175 3.45 -5.91 28.41
C ALA A 175 1.98 -5.44 28.51
N LEU A 176 1.29 -5.30 27.37
CA LEU A 176 -0.12 -4.91 27.32
C LEU A 176 -1.07 -6.05 27.70
N ASN A 177 -0.69 -7.30 27.43
CA ASN A 177 -1.47 -8.49 27.74
C ASN A 177 -1.25 -9.01 29.18
N SER A 178 -0.29 -8.44 29.91
CA SER A 178 -0.07 -8.74 31.33
C SER A 178 -1.13 -8.03 32.20
N PRO A 179 -1.68 -8.67 33.24
CA PRO A 179 -2.64 -8.00 34.14
C PRO A 179 -1.99 -6.76 34.75
N PRO A 180 -2.76 -5.66 34.98
CA PRO A 180 -2.21 -4.44 35.55
C PRO A 180 -1.52 -4.78 36.87
N VAL A 181 -0.23 -4.46 36.99
CA VAL A 181 0.52 -4.61 38.23
C VAL A 181 -0.27 -3.86 39.31
N PRO A 182 -0.70 -4.53 40.39
CA PRO A 182 -1.40 -3.83 41.46
C PRO A 182 -0.46 -2.74 41.96
N MET A 183 -0.91 -1.48 41.84
CA MET A 183 -0.21 -0.34 42.41
C MET A 183 0.08 -0.68 43.87
N PRO A 184 1.35 -0.58 44.34
CA PRO A 184 1.64 -0.74 45.75
C PRO A 184 0.75 0.25 46.49
N LEU A 185 -0.14 -0.25 47.35
CA LEU A 185 -0.91 0.62 48.23
C LEU A 185 0.09 1.48 49.00
N PRO A 186 -0.15 2.81 49.11
CA PRO A 186 0.73 3.66 49.90
C PRO A 186 0.86 3.04 51.29
N VAL A 187 2.10 2.77 51.69
CA VAL A 187 2.41 2.32 53.04
C VAL A 187 1.90 3.41 53.97
N VAL A 188 0.78 3.15 54.63
CA VAL A 188 0.34 3.96 55.76
C VAL A 188 1.31 3.64 56.86
N GLU A 189 2.33 4.48 57.03
CA GLU A 189 3.13 4.48 58.25
C GLU A 189 2.17 4.81 59.41
N GLU A 190 1.72 3.78 60.13
CA GLU A 190 1.13 3.97 61.44
C GLU A 190 2.21 4.51 62.37
N SER A 191 2.18 5.82 62.57
CA SER A 191 3.01 6.49 63.57
C SER A 191 2.45 6.18 64.97
N PRO A 192 3.29 5.76 65.94
CA PRO A 192 2.89 5.46 67.31
C PRO A 192 2.49 6.70 68.13
#